data_AF-A0A7W7A8U9-F1
#
_entry.id   AF-A0A7W7A8U9-F1
#
_cell.length_a   1.000
_cell.length_b   1.000
_cell.length_c   1.000
_cell.angle_alpha   90.00
_cell.angle_beta   90.00
_cell.angle_gamma   90.00
#
_symmetry.space_group_name_H-M   'P 1'
#
loop_
_entity.id
_entity.type
_entity.pdbx_description
1 polymer ?
#
loop_
_entity_poly.entity_id
_entity_poly.type
_entity_poly.pdbx_seq_one_letter_code
_entity_poly.pdbx_strand_id
1 'polypeptide(L)'
;MKAERARLARLKRLERIRDIARQNALAEAGKAEGTLAQLQGLVERTQRLSADYAARTDARDAHGLQQLRHFVAGLDRITTGTRADAEAARRIADAKAQEAAAAERRRAAVEERAEAQARLIARKVESATIPTAASAKRSGTGLE
;
A
#
# COMPACT_ATOMS: atom_id res chain seq x y z
N MET A 1 7.96 -17.08 31.70
CA MET A 1 6.53 -17.27 31.35
C MET A 1 5.66 -16.00 31.40
N LYS A 2 5.38 -15.37 32.56
CA LYS A 2 4.46 -14.19 32.63
C LYS A 2 4.93 -12.98 31.81
N ALA A 3 6.22 -12.62 31.91
CA ALA A 3 6.81 -11.52 31.16
C ALA A 3 6.83 -11.76 29.64
N GLU A 4 7.11 -12.98 29.20
CA GLU A 4 7.12 -13.36 27.77
C GLU A 4 5.71 -13.31 27.17
N ARG A 5 4.70 -13.78 27.92
CA ARG A 5 3.29 -13.68 27.53
C ARG A 5 2.84 -12.21 27.44
N ALA A 6 3.28 -11.35 28.37
CA ALA A 6 3.00 -9.91 28.31
C ALA A 6 3.65 -9.24 27.09
N ARG A 7 4.90 -9.63 26.75
CA ARG A 7 5.60 -9.18 25.54
C ARG A 7 4.85 -9.59 24.28
N LEU A 8 4.40 -10.85 24.19
CA LEU A 8 3.60 -11.33 23.07
C LEU A 8 2.28 -10.54 22.94
N ALA A 9 1.57 -10.29 24.04
CA ALA A 9 0.35 -9.49 24.02
C ALA A 9 0.59 -8.06 23.51
N ARG A 10 1.73 -7.45 23.86
CA ARG A 10 2.13 -6.14 23.34
C ARG A 10 2.41 -6.18 21.83
N LEU A 11 3.08 -7.23 21.35
CA LEU A 11 3.35 -7.42 19.91
C LEU A 11 2.05 -7.58 19.12
N LYS A 12 1.11 -8.40 19.58
CA LYS A 12 -0.22 -8.56 18.94
C LYS A 12 -1.05 -7.27 18.92
N ARG A 13 -0.89 -6.39 19.91
CA ARG A 13 -1.52 -5.06 19.87
C ARG A 13 -0.85 -4.15 18.85
N LEU A 14 0.48 -4.18 18.77
CA LEU A 14 1.23 -3.42 17.79
C LEU A 14 0.91 -3.88 16.35
N GLU A 15 0.79 -5.18 16.14
CA GLU A 15 0.38 -5.78 14.87
C GLU A 15 -0.97 -5.24 14.41
N ARG A 16 -1.99 -5.25 15.28
CA ARG A 16 -3.30 -4.66 14.97
C ARG A 16 -3.22 -3.18 14.58
N ILE A 17 -2.40 -2.40 15.27
CA ILE A 17 -2.17 -0.99 14.93
C ILE A 17 -1.50 -0.86 13.56
N ARG A 18 -0.54 -1.74 13.24
CA ARG A 18 0.14 -1.76 11.94
C ARG A 18 -0.78 -2.21 10.81
N ASP A 19 -1.69 -3.15 11.06
CA ASP A 19 -2.72 -3.56 10.09
C ASP A 19 -3.63 -2.40 9.72
N ILE A 20 -4.12 -1.64 10.71
CA ILE A 20 -4.94 -0.44 10.46
C ILE A 20 -4.14 0.59 9.67
N ALA A 21 -2.89 0.85 10.06
CA ALA A 21 -2.02 1.78 9.33
C ALA A 21 -1.78 1.35 7.88
N ARG A 22 -1.61 0.03 7.64
CA ARG A 22 -1.49 -0.54 6.30
C ARG A 22 -2.77 -0.37 5.48
N GLN A 23 -3.93 -0.69 6.06
CA GLN A 23 -5.22 -0.52 5.39
C GLN A 23 -5.46 0.94 4.99
N ASN A 24 -5.15 1.87 5.89
CA ASN A 24 -5.24 3.31 5.59
C ASN A 24 -4.29 3.71 4.46
N ALA A 25 -3.04 3.26 4.48
CA ALA A 25 -2.08 3.58 3.43
C ALA A 25 -2.50 3.01 2.06
N LEU A 26 -3.06 1.80 2.04
CA LEU A 26 -3.62 1.19 0.82
C LEU A 26 -4.85 1.96 0.31
N ALA A 27 -5.74 2.40 1.21
CA ALA A 27 -6.90 3.20 0.83
C ALA A 27 -6.49 4.55 0.22
N GLU A 28 -5.51 5.24 0.81
CA GLU A 28 -5.00 6.50 0.27
C GLU A 28 -4.26 6.32 -1.06
N ALA A 29 -3.49 5.23 -1.22
CA ALA A 29 -2.89 4.88 -2.51
C ALA A 29 -3.96 4.62 -3.57
N GLY A 30 -5.00 3.86 -3.26
CA GLY A 30 -6.12 3.59 -4.16
C GLY A 30 -6.88 4.86 -4.57
N LYS A 31 -7.08 5.82 -3.64
CA LYS A 31 -7.66 7.12 -3.98
C LYS A 31 -6.78 7.93 -4.93
N ALA A 32 -5.46 7.96 -4.68
CA ALA A 32 -4.52 8.69 -5.53
C ALA A 32 -4.47 8.12 -6.96
N GLU A 33 -4.41 6.78 -7.09
CA GLU A 33 -4.50 6.08 -8.38
C GLU A 33 -5.84 6.35 -9.08
N GLY A 34 -6.95 6.34 -8.35
CA GLY A 34 -8.26 6.68 -8.88
C GLY A 34 -8.32 8.10 -9.47
N THR A 35 -7.74 9.08 -8.78
CA THR A 35 -7.63 10.46 -9.29
C THR A 35 -6.76 10.54 -10.54
N LEU A 36 -5.61 9.85 -10.56
CA LEU A 36 -4.75 9.79 -11.74
C LEU A 36 -5.51 9.22 -12.95
N ALA A 37 -6.20 8.09 -12.77
CA ALA A 37 -6.97 7.46 -13.83
C ALA A 37 -8.09 8.38 -14.36
N GLN A 38 -8.76 9.13 -13.48
CA GLN A 38 -9.78 10.11 -13.88
C GLN A 38 -9.18 11.24 -14.73
N LEU A 39 -8.02 11.78 -14.34
CA LEU A 39 -7.34 12.85 -15.08
C LEU A 39 -6.84 12.35 -16.44
N GLN A 40 -6.26 11.15 -16.49
CA GLN A 40 -5.87 10.50 -17.76
C GLN A 40 -7.08 10.30 -18.69
N GLY A 41 -8.19 9.79 -18.16
CA GLY A 41 -9.42 9.63 -18.93
C GLY A 41 -10.00 10.96 -19.41
N LEU A 42 -9.89 12.04 -18.63
CA LEU A 42 -10.28 13.38 -19.05
C LEU A 42 -9.40 13.89 -20.19
N VAL A 43 -8.08 13.74 -20.07
CA VAL A 43 -7.09 14.10 -21.11
C VAL A 43 -7.41 13.39 -22.43
N GLU A 44 -7.65 12.08 -22.40
CA GLU A 44 -7.96 11.28 -23.60
C GLU A 44 -9.30 11.68 -24.25
N ARG A 45 -10.33 11.96 -23.45
CA ARG A 45 -11.63 12.39 -23.97
C ARG A 45 -11.55 13.77 -24.61
N THR A 46 -10.87 14.72 -23.96
CA THR A 46 -10.73 16.08 -24.48
C THR A 46 -9.86 16.11 -25.74
N GLN A 47 -8.82 15.27 -25.83
CA GLN A 47 -8.02 15.13 -27.06
C GLN A 47 -8.84 14.58 -28.22
N ARG A 48 -9.62 13.53 -27.99
CA ARG A 48 -10.51 12.98 -29.02
C ARG A 48 -11.50 14.03 -29.50
N LEU A 49 -12.12 14.77 -28.56
CA LEU A 49 -13.02 15.86 -28.91
C LEU A 49 -12.31 16.94 -29.73
N SER A 50 -11.11 17.36 -29.33
CA SER A 50 -10.33 18.35 -30.07
C SER A 50 -10.05 17.89 -31.51
N ALA A 51 -9.60 16.65 -31.67
CA ALA A 51 -9.33 16.04 -32.98
C ALA A 51 -10.59 15.94 -33.85
N ASP A 52 -11.72 15.49 -33.28
CA ASP A 52 -12.99 15.36 -33.99
C ASP A 52 -13.49 16.72 -34.50
N TYR A 53 -13.34 17.77 -33.71
CA TYR A 53 -13.70 19.13 -34.13
C TYR A 53 -12.71 19.71 -35.13
N ALA A 54 -11.40 19.47 -34.97
CA ALA A 54 -10.38 19.92 -35.91
C ALA A 54 -10.53 19.29 -37.30
N ALA A 55 -11.07 18.06 -37.38
CA ALA A 55 -11.31 17.35 -38.63
C ALA A 55 -12.57 17.82 -39.38
N ARG A 56 -13.40 18.69 -38.79
CA ARG A 56 -14.63 19.17 -39.44
C ARG A 56 -14.33 20.11 -40.61
N THR A 57 -15.06 19.91 -41.70
CA THR A 57 -14.97 20.72 -42.93
C THR A 57 -16.31 21.35 -43.32
N ASP A 58 -17.29 21.34 -42.42
CA ASP A 58 -18.68 21.78 -42.64
C ASP A 58 -18.95 23.25 -42.28
N ALA A 59 -17.89 24.04 -42.03
CA ALA A 59 -18.02 25.47 -41.78
C ALA A 59 -18.59 26.18 -43.01
N ARG A 60 -19.71 26.90 -42.82
CA ARG A 60 -20.45 27.57 -43.90
C ARG A 60 -19.80 28.87 -44.38
N ASP A 61 -19.02 29.51 -43.52
CA ASP A 61 -18.36 30.79 -43.76
C ASP A 61 -17.06 30.94 -42.95
N ALA A 62 -16.36 32.03 -43.19
CA ALA A 62 -15.09 32.34 -42.52
C ALA A 62 -15.28 32.54 -41.00
N HIS A 63 -16.41 33.11 -40.57
CA HIS A 63 -16.70 33.32 -39.16
C HIS A 63 -16.90 32.00 -38.40
N GLY A 64 -17.65 31.06 -38.96
CA GLY A 64 -17.82 29.72 -38.41
C GLY A 64 -16.49 28.95 -38.33
N LEU A 65 -15.63 29.10 -39.35
CA LEU A 65 -14.28 28.54 -39.31
C LEU A 65 -13.42 29.15 -38.17
N GLN A 66 -13.53 30.46 -37.95
CA GLN A 66 -12.82 31.13 -36.86
C GLN A 66 -13.32 30.67 -35.49
N GLN A 67 -14.63 30.50 -35.31
CA GLN A 67 -15.20 29.96 -34.07
C GLN A 67 -14.71 28.53 -33.80
N LEU A 68 -14.68 27.67 -34.83
CA LEU A 68 -14.18 26.30 -34.71
C LEU A 68 -12.72 26.27 -34.27
N ARG A 69 -11.87 27.13 -34.87
CA ARG A 69 -10.45 27.25 -34.49
C ARG A 69 -10.27 27.70 -33.03
N HIS A 70 -11.04 28.68 -32.58
CA HIS A 70 -10.99 29.14 -31.19
C HIS A 70 -11.44 28.06 -30.21
N PHE A 71 -12.47 27.29 -30.57
CA PHE A 71 -12.96 26.18 -29.76
C PHE A 71 -11.91 25.08 -29.61
N VAL A 72 -11.32 24.63 -30.72
CA VAL A 72 -10.21 23.65 -30.73
C VAL A 72 -9.03 24.15 -29.89
N ALA A 73 -8.61 25.40 -30.08
CA ALA A 73 -7.54 26.00 -29.27
C ALA A 73 -7.88 26.04 -27.77
N GLY A 74 -9.16 26.23 -27.42
CA GLY A 74 -9.64 26.12 -26.04
C GLY A 74 -9.50 24.70 -25.48
N LEU A 75 -9.93 23.69 -26.23
CA LEU A 75 -9.79 22.27 -25.85
C LEU A 75 -8.33 21.85 -25.69
N ASP A 76 -7.43 22.35 -26.55
CA ASP A 76 -6.00 22.06 -26.47
C ASP A 76 -5.36 22.68 -25.22
N ARG A 77 -5.76 23.89 -24.83
CA ARG A 77 -5.32 24.51 -23.56
C ARG A 77 -5.79 23.70 -22.35
N ILE A 78 -7.06 23.29 -22.34
CA ILE A 78 -7.61 22.44 -21.26
C ILE A 78 -6.80 21.14 -21.18
N THR A 79 -6.60 20.47 -22.33
CA THR A 79 -5.82 19.24 -22.41
C THR A 79 -4.41 19.41 -21.85
N THR A 80 -3.74 20.50 -22.21
CA THR A 80 -2.39 20.80 -21.74
C THR A 80 -2.35 21.00 -20.23
N GLY A 81 -3.31 21.75 -19.67
CA GLY A 81 -3.46 21.92 -18.22
C GLY A 81 -3.71 20.59 -17.51
N THR A 82 -4.69 19.81 -17.98
CA THR A 82 -5.03 18.51 -17.37
C THR A 82 -3.90 17.49 -17.48
N ARG A 83 -3.05 17.56 -18.51
CA ARG A 83 -1.82 16.74 -18.59
C ARG A 83 -0.85 17.09 -17.46
N ALA A 84 -0.62 18.37 -17.20
CA ALA A 84 0.23 18.80 -16.08
C ALA A 84 -0.37 18.35 -14.73
N ASP A 85 -1.69 18.43 -14.56
CA ASP A 85 -2.38 17.92 -13.39
C ASP A 85 -2.24 16.40 -13.25
N ALA A 86 -2.34 15.66 -14.35
CA ALA A 86 -2.15 14.21 -14.36
C ALA A 86 -0.71 13.82 -13.98
N GLU A 87 0.29 14.57 -14.42
CA GLU A 87 1.69 14.36 -14.01
C GLU A 87 1.90 14.65 -12.52
N ALA A 88 1.26 15.69 -11.98
CA ALA A 88 1.26 15.95 -10.54
C ALA A 88 0.57 14.82 -9.76
N ALA A 89 -0.60 14.38 -10.22
CA ALA A 89 -1.34 13.27 -9.62
C ALA A 89 -0.55 11.96 -9.67
N ARG A 90 0.21 11.72 -10.75
CA ARG A 90 1.08 10.55 -10.87
C ARG A 90 2.18 10.54 -9.81
N ARG A 91 2.85 11.67 -9.59
CA ARG A 91 3.86 11.79 -8.52
C ARG A 91 3.26 11.51 -7.14
N ILE A 92 2.02 11.94 -6.90
CA ILE A 92 1.30 11.68 -5.65
C ILE A 92 0.96 10.19 -5.53
N ALA A 93 0.42 9.57 -6.59
CA ALA A 93 0.09 8.16 -6.63
C ALA A 93 1.33 7.28 -6.37
N ASP A 94 2.44 7.57 -7.05
CA ASP A 94 3.72 6.88 -6.85
C ASP A 94 4.21 7.00 -5.40
N ALA A 95 4.14 8.21 -4.81
CA ALA A 95 4.51 8.42 -3.41
C ALA A 95 3.61 7.62 -2.45
N LYS A 96 2.30 7.59 -2.68
CA LYS A 96 1.36 6.82 -1.87
C LYS A 96 1.53 5.31 -2.01
N ALA A 97 1.85 4.82 -3.21
CA ALA A 97 2.20 3.43 -3.42
C ALA A 97 3.46 3.03 -2.64
N GLN A 98 4.48 3.88 -2.62
CA GLN A 98 5.69 3.67 -1.81
C GLN A 98 5.40 3.68 -0.30
N GLU A 99 4.56 4.60 0.17
CA GLU A 99 4.11 4.65 1.56
C GLU A 99 3.36 3.37 1.96
N ALA A 100 2.45 2.88 1.11
CA ALA A 100 1.72 1.64 1.33
C ALA A 100 2.65 0.43 1.38
N ALA A 101 3.62 0.33 0.47
CA ALA A 101 4.63 -0.73 0.48
C ALA A 101 5.50 -0.67 1.75
N ALA A 102 5.85 0.52 2.23
CA ALA A 102 6.57 0.70 3.48
C ALA A 102 5.72 0.30 4.71
N ALA A 103 4.42 0.61 4.70
CA ALA A 103 3.50 0.21 5.75
C ALA A 103 3.34 -1.31 5.84
N GLU A 104 3.22 -2.00 4.69
CA GLU A 104 3.22 -3.47 4.61
C GLU A 104 4.52 -4.06 5.20
N ARG A 105 5.69 -3.58 4.77
CA ARG A 105 6.97 -4.06 5.33
C ARG A 105 7.05 -3.91 6.85
N ARG A 106 6.55 -2.80 7.39
CA ARG A 106 6.52 -2.56 8.85
C ARG A 106 5.54 -3.49 9.57
N ARG A 107 4.41 -3.83 8.94
CA ARG A 107 3.43 -4.79 9.45
C ARG A 107 4.01 -6.19 9.50
N ALA A 108 4.56 -6.66 8.37
CA ALA A 108 5.22 -7.97 8.27
C ALA A 108 6.37 -8.12 9.29
N ALA A 109 7.19 -7.09 9.49
CA ALA A 109 8.26 -7.13 10.50
C ALA A 109 7.76 -7.27 11.94
N VAL A 110 6.54 -6.80 12.26
CA VAL A 110 5.95 -6.97 13.60
C VAL A 110 5.34 -8.35 13.76
N GLU A 111 4.67 -8.85 12.71
CA GLU A 111 4.13 -10.21 12.64
C GLU A 111 5.24 -11.25 12.83
N GLU A 112 6.35 -11.14 12.10
CA GLU A 112 7.51 -12.03 12.23
C GLU A 112 8.06 -12.04 13.67
N ARG A 113 8.16 -10.88 14.32
CA ARG A 113 8.58 -10.77 15.72
C ARG A 113 7.58 -11.42 16.68
N ALA A 114 6.28 -11.28 16.42
CA ALA A 114 5.22 -11.90 17.22
C ALA A 114 5.27 -13.42 17.10
N GLU A 115 5.45 -13.94 15.89
CA GLU A 115 5.61 -15.38 15.63
C GLU A 115 6.87 -15.93 16.31
N ALA A 116 8.01 -15.27 16.17
CA ALA A 116 9.25 -15.69 16.81
C ALA A 116 9.07 -15.77 18.34
N GLN A 117 8.42 -14.77 18.95
CA GLN A 117 8.10 -14.77 20.37
C GLN A 117 7.15 -15.91 20.77
N ALA A 118 6.14 -16.20 19.94
CA ALA A 118 5.21 -17.31 20.18
C ALA A 118 5.93 -18.67 20.12
N ARG A 119 6.79 -18.89 19.12
CA ARG A 119 7.61 -20.10 18.97
C ARG A 119 8.56 -20.29 20.16
N LEU A 120 9.18 -19.23 20.66
CA LEU A 120 10.03 -19.27 21.86
C LEU A 120 9.25 -19.71 23.11
N ILE A 121 8.04 -19.19 23.30
CA ILE A 121 7.17 -19.58 24.42
C ILE A 121 6.78 -21.05 24.29
N ALA A 122 6.39 -21.51 23.09
CA ALA A 122 6.00 -22.89 22.84
C ALA A 122 7.14 -23.87 23.16
N ARG A 123 8.34 -23.61 22.63
CA ARG A 123 9.55 -24.41 22.94
C ARG A 123 9.83 -24.50 24.43
N LYS A 124 9.71 -23.38 25.16
CA LYS A 124 9.91 -23.37 26.63
C LYS A 124 8.84 -24.15 27.39
N VAL A 125 7.58 -24.14 26.92
CA VAL A 125 6.52 -24.98 27.50
C VAL A 125 6.83 -26.45 27.27
N GLU A 126 7.17 -26.84 26.04
CA GLU A 126 7.50 -28.22 25.67
C GLU A 126 8.69 -28.74 26.49
N SER A 127 9.77 -27.95 26.59
CA SER A 127 10.95 -28.33 27.39
C SER A 127 10.67 -28.42 28.89
N ALA A 128 9.67 -27.70 29.42
CA ALA A 128 9.28 -27.78 30.83
C ALA A 128 8.39 -29.00 31.14
N THR A 129 7.71 -29.55 30.13
CA THR A 129 6.86 -30.74 30.25
C THR A 129 7.60 -32.06 30.03
N ILE A 130 8.81 -32.05 29.47
CA ILE A 130 9.67 -33.24 29.40
C ILE A 130 10.36 -33.38 30.76
N PRO A 131 10.03 -34.39 31.59
CA PRO A 131 10.75 -34.61 32.83
C PRO A 131 12.16 -35.06 32.47
N THR A 132 13.17 -34.28 32.84
CA THR A 132 14.54 -34.77 32.89
C THR A 132 14.59 -35.90 33.91
N ALA A 133 14.56 -37.14 33.41
CA ALA A 133 14.87 -38.34 34.18
C ALA A 133 16.36 -38.33 34.53
N ALA A 134 16.75 -37.44 35.44
CA ALA A 134 18.06 -37.39 36.08
C ALA A 134 17.88 -37.38 37.60
N SER A 135 16.97 -38.22 38.09
CA SER A 135 17.12 -38.85 39.41
C SER A 135 17.64 -40.27 39.18
N ALA A 136 18.84 -40.38 38.60
CA ALA A 136 19.60 -41.62 38.66
C ALA A 136 20.13 -41.75 40.08
N LYS A 137 19.38 -42.53 40.86
CA LYS A 137 19.67 -43.03 42.19
C LYS A 137 21.17 -43.24 42.43
N ARG A 138 21.64 -42.58 43.49
CA ARG A 138 22.65 -43.05 44.43
C ARG A 138 22.50 -44.56 44.65
N SER A 139 23.29 -45.41 43.99
CA SER A 139 23.56 -46.77 44.43
C SER A 139 25.02 -46.83 44.88
N GLY A 140 25.21 -46.88 46.19
CA GLY A 140 26.52 -47.19 46.76
C GLY A 140 26.91 -48.61 46.41
N THR A 141 28.17 -48.80 46.07
CA THR A 141 28.84 -50.10 46.19
C THR A 141 29.93 -49.91 47.24
N GLY A 142 29.64 -50.33 48.46
CA GLY A 142 30.66 -50.66 49.44
C GLY A 142 31.14 -52.08 49.16
N LEU A 143 32.42 -52.21 48.87
CA LEU A 143 33.26 -53.42 48.82
C LEU A 143 34.66 -52.85 49.13
N GLU A 144 35.29 -53.05 50.30
CA GLU A 144 35.79 -54.32 50.86
C GLU A 144 36.34 -55.29 49.82
#